data_AF-A0A1M6DY98-F1
#
_entry.id   AF-A0A1M6DY98-F1
#
_cell.length_a   1.000
_cell.length_b   1.000
_cell.length_c   1.000
_cell.angle_alpha   90.00
_cell.angle_beta   90.00
_cell.angle_gamma   90.00
#
_symmetry.space_group_name_H-M   'P 1'
#
loop_
_entity.id
_entity.type
_entity.pdbx_description
1 polymer ?
#
loop_
_entity_poly.entity_id
_entity_poly.type
_entity_poly.pdbx_seq_one_letter_code
_entity_poly.pdbx_strand_id
1 'polypeptide(L)'
;MADDTKPLLIKRYASRRLYNTETSDYVTLDDIAGFIRDGREVQIVDLKSGDDLTRQYLLQIIAEHESRGENMLPVNVLNDLVRSYTTQATSVVPQFLQASFDMLKEGQEKMMGGGAMKLPGLEAMQAQQEAFLKAMTGGLGNWGAGGTTSTEPEEEKGGEGGEDLDDIKKQLSELQSKLNKLS
;
A
#
# COMPACT_ATOMS: atom_id res chain seq x y z
N MET A 1 7.11 7.87 -25.67
CA MET A 1 8.35 7.45 -24.99
C MET A 1 9.36 8.59 -25.14
N ALA A 2 9.25 9.63 -24.32
CA ALA A 2 10.02 10.86 -24.51
C ALA A 2 10.66 11.30 -23.18
N ASP A 3 11.99 11.41 -23.17
CA ASP A 3 12.83 12.15 -22.21
C ASP A 3 12.60 11.91 -20.70
N ASP A 4 12.07 10.74 -20.34
CA ASP A 4 11.49 10.39 -19.04
C ASP A 4 12.50 10.07 -17.92
N THR A 5 13.65 10.77 -17.89
CA THR A 5 14.72 10.54 -16.88
C THR A 5 15.57 11.76 -16.54
N LYS A 6 15.27 12.93 -17.11
CA LYS A 6 16.00 14.16 -16.77
C LYS A 6 15.24 14.95 -15.71
N PRO A 7 15.85 15.28 -14.55
CA PRO A 7 15.20 16.10 -13.55
C PRO A 7 14.91 17.50 -14.09
N LEU A 8 13.76 18.04 -13.70
CA LEU A 8 13.33 19.39 -14.04
C LEU A 8 14.31 20.40 -13.42
N LEU A 9 15.14 21.02 -14.24
CA LEU A 9 16.13 21.97 -13.77
C LEU A 9 15.50 23.35 -13.56
N ILE A 10 15.51 23.79 -12.31
CA ILE A 10 15.10 25.12 -11.87
C ILE A 10 16.36 25.95 -11.58
N LYS A 11 16.43 27.16 -12.14
CA LYS A 11 17.53 28.10 -11.89
C LYS A 11 17.11 29.18 -10.92
N ARG A 12 17.85 29.32 -9.83
CA ARG A 12 17.73 30.45 -8.90
C ARG A 12 18.58 31.62 -9.42
N TYR A 13 17.96 32.79 -9.48
CA TYR A 13 18.62 34.05 -9.81
C TYR A 13 18.80 34.90 -8.55
N ALA A 14 19.70 35.90 -8.60
CA ALA A 14 20.07 36.73 -7.45
C ALA A 14 18.90 37.44 -6.74
N SER A 15 17.76 37.61 -7.40
CA SER A 15 16.51 38.18 -6.86
C SER A 15 15.67 37.19 -6.03
N ARG A 16 16.23 36.03 -5.64
CA ARG A 16 15.55 34.86 -5.05
C ARG A 16 14.50 34.21 -5.96
N ARG A 17 14.32 34.69 -7.19
CA ARG A 17 13.38 34.15 -8.17
C ARG A 17 13.88 32.82 -8.72
N LEU A 18 12.96 31.88 -8.86
CA LEU A 18 13.16 30.56 -9.45
C LEU A 18 12.58 30.57 -10.86
N TYR A 19 13.31 30.01 -11.82
CA TYR A 19 12.86 29.91 -13.21
C TYR A 19 12.99 28.47 -13.70
N ASN A 20 11.95 27.98 -14.36
CA ASN A 20 11.96 26.68 -15.01
C ASN A 20 12.76 26.77 -16.32
N THR A 21 13.67 25.82 -16.57
CA THR A 21 14.48 25.82 -17.80
C THR A 21 13.81 25.19 -19.01
N GLU A 22 12.70 24.47 -18.84
CA GLU A 22 11.89 23.89 -19.93
C GLU A 22 10.93 24.94 -20.50
N THR A 23 10.20 25.63 -19.63
CA THR A 23 9.19 26.66 -19.98
C THR A 23 9.75 28.09 -20.00
N SER A 24 10.94 28.33 -19.44
CA SER A 24 11.60 29.65 -19.34
C SER A 24 10.80 30.72 -18.59
N ASP A 25 9.86 30.32 -17.73
CA ASP A 25 9.00 31.17 -16.93
C ASP A 25 9.38 31.19 -15.45
N TYR A 26 8.75 32.10 -14.70
CA TYR A 26 8.92 32.24 -13.26
C TYR A 26 8.03 31.24 -12.53
N VAL A 27 8.61 30.50 -11.58
CA VAL A 27 7.90 29.50 -10.76
C VAL A 27 8.01 29.82 -9.27
N THR A 28 6.98 29.43 -8.52
CA THR A 28 6.91 29.52 -7.06
C THR A 28 7.26 28.19 -6.39
N LEU A 29 7.30 28.15 -5.06
CA LEU A 29 7.50 26.92 -4.30
C LEU A 29 6.27 26.00 -4.36
N ASP A 30 5.07 26.56 -4.43
CA ASP A 30 3.83 25.79 -4.60
C ASP A 30 3.79 25.10 -5.98
N ASP A 31 4.28 25.75 -7.05
CA ASP A 31 4.41 25.15 -8.39
C ASP A 31 5.43 24.00 -8.41
N ILE A 32 6.59 24.19 -7.75
CA ILE A 32 7.62 23.16 -7.62
C ILE A 32 7.10 21.95 -6.83
N ALA A 33 6.35 22.19 -5.75
CA ALA A 33 5.64 21.14 -5.04
C ALA A 33 4.61 20.44 -5.94
N GLY A 34 3.96 21.17 -6.87
CA GLY A 34 3.12 20.62 -7.93
C GLY A 34 3.87 19.57 -8.76
N PHE A 35 4.97 19.98 -9.40
CA PHE A 35 5.78 19.09 -10.26
C PHE A 35 6.25 17.82 -9.52
N ILE A 36 6.62 17.95 -8.24
CA ILE A 36 7.05 16.80 -7.41
C ILE A 36 5.87 15.86 -7.12
N ARG A 37 4.66 16.38 -6.84
CA ARG A 37 3.44 15.56 -6.68
C ARG A 37 3.05 14.85 -7.98
N ASP A 38 3.30 15.48 -9.13
CA ASP A 38 3.12 14.89 -10.46
C ASP A 38 4.18 13.84 -10.82
N GLY A 39 5.12 13.55 -9.90
CA GLY A 39 6.16 12.53 -10.05
C GLY A 39 7.43 13.01 -10.78
N ARG A 40 7.57 14.29 -11.11
CA ARG A 40 8.80 14.84 -11.69
C ARG A 40 9.86 15.03 -10.61
N GLU A 41 11.05 14.48 -10.84
CA GLU A 41 12.24 14.90 -10.08
C GLU A 41 12.59 16.36 -10.42
N VAL A 42 13.00 17.12 -9.41
CA VAL A 42 13.36 18.55 -9.55
C VAL A 42 14.77 18.76 -9.02
N GLN A 43 15.60 19.49 -9.78
CA GLN A 43 16.91 19.96 -9.33
C GLN A 43 16.94 21.49 -9.33
N ILE A 44 17.41 22.10 -8.24
CA ILE A 44 17.43 23.56 -8.08
C ILE A 44 18.88 24.03 -7.92
N VAL A 45 19.37 24.84 -8.86
CA VAL A 45 20.76 25.30 -8.91
C VAL A 45 20.83 26.83 -8.87
N ASP A 46 21.76 27.38 -8.08
CA ASP A 46 22.07 28.81 -8.12
C ASP A 46 22.84 29.17 -9.39
N LEU A 47 22.31 30.09 -10.19
CA LEU A 47 22.98 30.50 -11.43
C LEU A 47 24.31 31.24 -11.18
N LYS A 48 24.49 31.83 -9.99
CA LYS A 48 25.65 32.67 -9.66
C LYS A 48 26.83 31.89 -9.11
N SER A 49 26.58 30.90 -8.26
CA SER A 49 27.63 30.06 -7.65
C SER A 49 27.70 28.65 -8.24
N GLY A 50 26.63 28.16 -8.87
CA GLY A 50 26.52 26.77 -9.31
C GLY A 50 26.15 25.80 -8.19
N ASP A 51 25.83 26.30 -6.98
CA ASP A 51 25.48 25.45 -5.84
C ASP A 51 24.15 24.71 -6.07
N ASP A 52 24.11 23.43 -5.69
CA ASP A 52 22.87 22.66 -5.62
C ASP A 52 22.09 23.04 -4.35
N LEU A 53 20.97 23.72 -4.55
CA LEU A 53 20.07 24.21 -3.50
C LEU A 53 18.84 23.30 -3.33
N THR A 54 18.76 22.18 -4.05
CA THR A 54 17.59 21.28 -4.07
C THR A 54 17.18 20.88 -2.66
N ARG A 55 18.14 20.40 -1.84
CA ARG A 55 17.89 20.01 -0.45
C ARG A 55 17.30 21.15 0.39
N GLN A 56 17.84 22.37 0.25
CA GLN A 56 17.38 23.53 1.02
C GLN A 56 15.94 23.88 0.67
N TYR A 57 15.60 23.89 -0.61
CA TYR A 57 14.26 24.24 -1.08
C TYR A 57 13.23 23.14 -0.81
N LEU A 58 13.59 21.85 -0.89
CA LEU A 58 12.72 20.76 -0.48
C LEU A 58 12.34 20.85 1.01
N LEU A 59 13.31 21.15 1.87
CA LEU A 59 13.05 21.39 3.30
C LEU A 59 12.16 22.62 3.53
N GLN A 60 12.33 23.69 2.74
CA GLN A 60 11.46 24.86 2.80
C GLN A 60 10.03 24.54 2.38
N ILE A 61 9.83 23.79 1.28
CA ILE A 61 8.50 23.35 0.81
C ILE A 61 7.79 22.52 1.89
N ILE A 62 8.48 21.56 2.51
CA ILE A 62 7.92 20.74 3.61
C ILE A 62 7.51 21.62 4.79
N ALA A 63 8.37 22.56 5.21
CA ALA A 63 8.07 23.45 6.33
C ALA A 63 6.90 24.41 6.06
N GLU A 64 6.80 24.95 4.83
CA GLU A 64 5.67 25.79 4.43
C GLU A 64 4.36 25.00 4.40
N HIS A 65 4.38 23.74 3.95
CA HIS A 65 3.22 22.86 3.94
C HIS A 65 2.72 22.50 5.35
N GLU A 66 3.63 22.05 6.22
CA GLU A 66 3.34 21.73 7.63
C GLU A 66 2.76 22.97 8.34
N SER A 67 3.29 24.17 8.07
CA SER A 67 2.78 25.41 8.67
C SER A 67 1.33 25.78 8.31
N ARG A 68 0.78 25.22 7.22
CA ARG A 68 -0.62 25.42 6.79
C ARG A 68 -1.60 24.50 7.54
N GLY A 69 -1.12 23.63 8.43
CA GLY A 69 -1.93 22.79 9.32
C GLY A 69 -2.19 21.36 8.81
N GLU A 70 -1.68 21.02 7.62
CA GLU A 70 -1.61 19.64 7.14
C GLU A 70 -0.41 18.94 7.78
N ASN A 71 -0.46 18.76 9.10
CA ASN A 71 0.66 18.23 9.88
C ASN A 71 0.88 16.75 9.58
N MET A 72 1.79 16.44 8.66
CA MET A 72 2.13 15.08 8.26
C MET A 72 3.30 14.51 9.09
N LEU A 73 4.08 15.38 9.76
CA LEU A 73 5.28 14.99 10.49
C LEU A 73 5.11 15.11 12.01
N PRO A 74 4.97 13.99 12.75
CA PRO A 74 4.86 14.02 14.20
C PRO A 74 6.04 14.71 14.88
N VAL A 75 5.75 15.55 15.88
CA VAL A 75 6.75 16.39 16.59
C VAL A 75 7.90 15.58 17.20
N ASN A 76 7.67 14.33 17.59
CA ASN A 76 8.74 13.42 18.04
C ASN A 76 9.72 13.08 16.91
N VAL A 77 9.25 12.82 15.68
CA VAL A 77 10.11 12.55 14.51
C VAL A 77 10.99 13.77 14.21
N LEU A 78 10.43 14.99 14.27
CA LEU A 78 11.18 16.23 14.09
C LEU A 78 12.27 16.41 15.16
N ASN A 79 11.97 16.11 16.42
CA ASN A 79 12.95 16.16 17.52
C ASN A 79 14.08 15.13 17.32
N ASP A 80 13.75 13.90 16.93
CA ASP A 80 14.74 12.84 16.73
C ASP A 80 15.60 13.09 15.49
N LEU A 81 15.05 13.68 14.43
CA LEU A 81 15.82 14.22 13.30
C LEU A 81 16.83 15.28 13.76
N VAL A 82 16.42 16.29 14.52
CA VAL A 82 17.35 17.33 15.03
C VAL A 82 18.45 16.72 15.93
N ARG A 83 18.08 15.79 16.82
CA ARG A 83 19.04 15.06 17.67
C ARG A 83 20.03 14.20 16.87
N SER A 84 19.59 13.63 15.75
CA SER A 84 20.43 12.80 14.88
C SER A 84 21.62 13.56 14.28
N TYR A 85 21.46 14.85 13.95
CA TYR A 85 22.54 15.70 13.45
C TYR A 85 23.56 16.09 14.54
N THR A 86 23.10 16.21 15.78
CA THR A 86 23.96 16.56 16.93
C THR A 86 24.76 15.35 17.42
N THR A 87 24.22 14.14 17.24
CA THR A 87 24.80 12.89 17.73
C THR A 87 25.53 12.19 16.60
N GLN A 88 26.77 12.62 16.31
CA GLN A 88 27.62 12.07 15.22
C GLN A 88 27.92 10.56 15.33
N ALA A 89 27.55 9.91 16.43
CA ALA A 89 27.62 8.47 16.59
C ALA A 89 26.46 7.76 15.85
N THR A 90 26.70 7.43 14.58
CA THR A 90 26.01 6.34 13.85
C THR A 90 24.48 6.43 13.88
N SER A 91 23.90 7.60 13.60
CA SER A 91 22.44 7.67 13.43
C SER A 91 22.02 6.94 12.15
N VAL A 92 21.42 5.76 12.32
CA VAL A 92 20.76 5.01 11.25
C VAL A 92 19.42 5.63 10.82
N VAL A 93 18.94 6.65 11.54
CA VAL A 93 17.61 7.25 11.35
C VAL A 93 17.39 7.78 9.93
N PRO A 94 18.33 8.50 9.27
CA PRO A 94 18.10 8.97 7.90
C PRO A 94 17.94 7.83 6.90
N GLN A 95 18.73 6.76 7.02
CA GLN A 95 18.62 5.59 6.14
C GLN A 95 17.37 4.75 6.44
N PHE A 96 17.01 4.61 7.72
CA PHE A 96 15.79 3.91 8.13
C PHE A 96 14.52 4.63 7.66
N LEU A 97 14.47 5.96 7.78
CA LEU A 97 13.36 6.76 7.28
C LEU A 97 13.26 6.67 5.75
N GLN A 98 14.38 6.79 5.03
CA GLN A 98 14.40 6.62 3.58
C GLN A 98 13.86 5.23 3.19
N ALA A 99 14.42 4.15 3.73
CA ALA A 99 13.94 2.79 3.46
C ALA A 99 12.47 2.56 3.83
N SER A 100 11.97 3.21 4.90
CA SER A 100 10.56 3.13 5.30
C SER A 100 9.64 3.88 4.34
N PHE A 101 10.05 5.05 3.85
CA PHE A 101 9.30 5.81 2.84
C PHE A 101 9.31 5.11 1.48
N ASP A 102 10.46 4.55 1.07
CA ASP A 102 10.59 3.78 -0.17
C ASP A 102 9.66 2.54 -0.12
N MET A 103 9.69 1.78 0.98
CA MET A 103 8.80 0.63 1.18
C MET A 103 7.30 1.01 1.23
N LEU A 104 6.96 2.18 1.79
CA LEU A 104 5.58 2.68 1.80
C LEU A 104 5.12 3.10 0.39
N LYS A 105 6.00 3.76 -0.37
CA LYS A 105 5.76 4.17 -1.76
C LYS A 105 5.57 2.93 -2.65
N GLU A 106 6.48 1.97 -2.59
CA GLU A 106 6.35 0.68 -3.30
C GLU A 106 5.07 -0.07 -2.89
N GLY A 107 4.71 -0.04 -1.59
CA GLY A 107 3.47 -0.62 -1.08
C GLY A 107 2.21 0.02 -1.68
N GLN A 108 2.16 1.35 -1.74
CA GLN A 108 1.05 2.08 -2.37
C GLN A 108 1.02 1.87 -3.89
N GLU A 109 2.15 1.97 -4.59
CA GLU A 109 2.24 1.74 -6.04
C GLU A 109 1.80 0.32 -6.41
N LYS A 110 2.16 -0.68 -5.59
CA LYS A 110 1.73 -2.08 -5.78
C LYS A 110 0.26 -2.30 -5.47
N MET A 111 -0.33 -1.53 -4.56
CA MET A 111 -1.76 -1.59 -4.22
C MET A 111 -2.65 -0.82 -5.20
N MET A 112 -2.12 0.25 -5.82
CA MET A 112 -2.84 1.13 -6.76
C MET A 112 -2.64 0.73 -8.23
N GLY A 113 -1.42 0.36 -8.63
CA GLY A 113 -1.07 -0.05 -10.00
C GLY A 113 -1.26 -1.55 -10.29
N GLY A 114 -1.52 -2.36 -9.25
CA GLY A 114 -1.50 -3.82 -9.30
C GLY A 114 -2.86 -4.53 -9.26
N GLY A 115 -3.95 -3.81 -9.58
CA GLY A 115 -5.30 -4.37 -9.63
C GLY A 115 -6.01 -4.46 -8.28
N ALA A 116 -7.35 -4.49 -8.33
CA ALA A 116 -8.19 -4.72 -7.16
C ALA A 116 -7.70 -5.94 -6.38
N MET A 117 -7.55 -5.79 -5.06
CA MET A 117 -6.92 -6.77 -4.17
C MET A 117 -7.54 -8.16 -4.34
N LYS A 118 -6.93 -8.99 -5.21
CA LYS A 118 -7.14 -10.43 -5.26
C LYS A 118 -6.54 -11.00 -3.98
N LEU A 119 -7.30 -10.86 -2.90
CA LEU A 119 -7.05 -11.50 -1.61
C LEU A 119 -6.80 -12.98 -1.90
N PRO A 120 -5.60 -13.54 -1.64
CA PRO A 120 -5.30 -14.93 -1.98
C PRO A 120 -6.23 -15.85 -1.17
N GLY A 121 -7.30 -16.33 -1.82
CA GLY A 121 -8.43 -16.98 -1.16
C GLY A 121 -9.80 -16.62 -1.76
N LEU A 122 -10.03 -15.39 -2.23
CA LEU A 122 -11.30 -15.00 -2.86
C LEU A 122 -11.56 -15.77 -4.16
N GLU A 123 -10.52 -15.99 -4.97
CA GLU A 123 -10.63 -16.72 -6.24
C GLU A 123 -10.90 -18.23 -6.01
N ALA A 124 -10.34 -18.81 -4.95
CA ALA A 124 -10.65 -20.17 -4.53
C ALA A 124 -12.09 -20.30 -3.96
N MET A 125 -12.53 -19.31 -3.18
CA MET A 125 -13.89 -19.24 -2.66
C MET A 125 -14.94 -19.02 -3.76
N GLN A 126 -14.64 -18.23 -4.79
CA GLN A 126 -15.49 -18.10 -5.98
C GLN A 126 -15.56 -19.40 -6.76
N ALA A 127 -14.43 -20.07 -7.03
CA ALA A 127 -14.42 -21.38 -7.69
C ALA A 127 -15.22 -22.43 -6.91
N GLN A 128 -15.16 -22.41 -5.57
CA GLN A 128 -15.95 -23.28 -4.71
C GLN A 128 -17.45 -22.93 -4.74
N GLN A 129 -17.83 -21.65 -4.74
CA GLN A 129 -19.22 -21.23 -4.90
C GLN A 129 -19.79 -21.60 -6.27
N GLU A 130 -19.02 -21.42 -7.34
CA GLU A 130 -19.43 -21.78 -8.70
C GLU A 130 -19.58 -23.30 -8.86
N ALA A 131 -18.66 -24.09 -8.28
CA ALA A 131 -18.79 -25.54 -8.22
C ALA A 131 -20.03 -25.99 -7.42
N PHE A 132 -20.31 -25.35 -6.28
CA PHE A 132 -21.50 -25.63 -5.47
C PHE A 132 -22.80 -25.27 -6.21
N LEU A 133 -22.88 -24.07 -6.80
CA LEU A 133 -24.01 -23.65 -7.63
C LEU A 133 -24.21 -24.59 -8.82
N LYS A 134 -23.14 -25.01 -9.50
CA LYS A 134 -23.19 -25.95 -10.62
C LYS A 134 -23.65 -27.34 -10.20
N ALA A 135 -23.25 -27.82 -9.03
CA ALA A 135 -23.77 -29.08 -8.47
C ALA A 135 -25.26 -28.98 -8.11
N MET A 136 -25.66 -27.88 -7.48
CA MET A 136 -27.05 -27.64 -7.04
C MET A 136 -28.01 -27.43 -8.22
N THR A 137 -27.61 -26.66 -9.23
CA THR A 137 -28.38 -26.44 -10.46
C THR A 137 -28.32 -27.62 -11.43
N GLY A 138 -27.22 -28.38 -11.44
CA GLY A 138 -27.09 -29.64 -12.17
C GLY A 138 -28.06 -30.72 -11.67
N GLY A 139 -28.38 -30.73 -10.38
CA GLY A 139 -29.41 -31.62 -9.81
C GLY A 139 -30.85 -31.27 -10.22
N LEU A 140 -31.12 -30.02 -10.58
CA LEU A 140 -32.46 -29.56 -10.96
C LEU A 140 -32.79 -29.81 -12.45
N GLY A 141 -31.76 -29.99 -13.29
CA GLY A 141 -31.90 -30.22 -14.74
C GLY A 141 -32.55 -31.56 -15.14
N ASN A 142 -32.79 -32.47 -14.19
CA ASN A 142 -33.37 -33.80 -14.46
C ASN A 142 -34.83 -33.98 -13.99
N TRP A 143 -35.47 -32.95 -13.41
CA TRP A 143 -36.87 -33.03 -12.94
C TRP A 143 -37.89 -32.70 -14.06
N GLY A 144 -37.65 -33.17 -15.28
CA GLY A 144 -38.21 -32.54 -16.49
C GLY A 144 -38.72 -33.42 -17.63
N ALA A 145 -38.68 -34.76 -17.55
CA ALA A 145 -39.35 -35.62 -18.55
C ALA A 145 -39.53 -37.10 -18.10
N GLY A 146 -40.78 -37.54 -17.97
CA GLY A 146 -41.27 -38.85 -18.44
C GLY A 146 -40.79 -40.17 -17.79
N GLY A 147 -41.69 -40.81 -17.02
CA GLY A 147 -42.08 -42.20 -17.32
C GLY A 147 -41.62 -43.35 -16.40
N THR A 148 -42.60 -43.93 -15.70
CA THR A 148 -42.71 -45.36 -15.32
C THR A 148 -41.71 -46.03 -14.34
N THR A 149 -42.09 -45.98 -13.05
CA THR A 149 -42.30 -47.14 -12.13
C THR A 149 -41.20 -48.17 -11.84
N SER A 150 -40.79 -48.27 -10.57
CA SER A 150 -41.09 -49.42 -9.66
C SER A 150 -40.78 -49.09 -8.19
N THR A 151 -41.39 -49.82 -7.24
CA THR A 151 -41.40 -49.52 -5.79
C THR A 151 -41.24 -50.81 -4.92
N GLU A 152 -41.06 -50.80 -3.59
CA GLU A 152 -41.21 -49.67 -2.66
C GLU A 152 -40.04 -49.40 -1.66
N PRO A 153 -39.93 -49.92 -0.41
CA PRO A 153 -39.48 -49.04 0.68
C PRO A 153 -38.39 -49.58 1.64
N GLU A 154 -37.90 -48.66 2.49
CA GLU A 154 -37.16 -48.75 3.78
C GLU A 154 -35.98 -47.75 3.79
N GLU A 155 -35.61 -47.03 4.85
CA GLU A 155 -36.32 -46.54 6.05
C GLU A 155 -35.48 -45.36 6.61
N GLU A 156 -36.01 -44.50 7.51
CA GLU A 156 -35.27 -43.32 8.01
C GLU A 156 -34.14 -43.67 9.01
N LYS A 157 -32.97 -43.02 8.84
CA LYS A 157 -32.12 -42.41 9.89
C LYS A 157 -30.92 -41.71 9.22
N GLY A 158 -30.44 -40.54 9.65
CA GLY A 158 -30.76 -39.77 10.85
C GLY A 158 -29.57 -39.68 11.80
N GLY A 159 -28.55 -38.89 11.44
CA GLY A 159 -27.47 -38.49 12.35
C GLY A 159 -26.05 -38.56 11.78
N GLU A 160 -25.57 -37.45 11.20
CA GLU A 160 -24.14 -37.09 11.10
C GLU A 160 -24.06 -35.57 11.33
N GLY A 161 -23.07 -35.10 12.09
CA GLY A 161 -22.95 -33.70 12.55
C GLY A 161 -22.71 -33.52 14.05
N GLY A 162 -22.74 -34.61 14.83
CA GLY A 162 -22.20 -34.63 16.20
C GLY A 162 -20.68 -34.80 16.23
N GLU A 163 -20.14 -35.67 15.38
CA GLU A 163 -18.73 -36.06 15.36
C GLU A 163 -17.80 -34.89 14.96
N ASP A 164 -18.15 -34.14 13.91
CA ASP A 164 -17.42 -32.92 13.50
C ASP A 164 -17.28 -31.90 14.65
N LEU A 165 -18.35 -31.70 15.44
CA LEU A 165 -18.35 -30.75 16.55
C LEU A 165 -17.44 -31.20 17.71
N ASP A 166 -17.33 -32.50 17.97
CA ASP A 166 -16.47 -33.02 19.03
C ASP A 166 -15.00 -33.04 18.61
N ASP A 167 -14.69 -33.31 17.34
CA ASP A 167 -13.33 -33.17 16.81
C ASP A 167 -12.87 -31.69 16.77
N ILE A 168 -13.74 -30.74 16.43
CA ILE A 168 -13.44 -29.30 16.52
C ILE A 168 -13.11 -28.88 17.97
N LYS A 169 -13.90 -29.32 18.97
CA LYS A 169 -13.60 -29.05 20.39
C LYS A 169 -12.25 -29.62 20.81
N LYS A 170 -11.93 -30.83 20.34
CA LYS A 170 -10.68 -31.54 20.65
C LYS A 170 -9.46 -30.78 20.12
N GLN A 171 -9.51 -30.36 18.86
CA GLN A 171 -8.46 -29.52 18.25
C GLN A 171 -8.29 -28.17 18.97
N LEU A 172 -9.39 -27.52 19.38
CA LEU A 172 -9.33 -26.26 20.14
C LEU A 172 -8.62 -26.43 21.49
N SER A 173 -8.88 -27.55 22.19
CA SER A 173 -8.24 -27.86 23.47
C SER A 173 -6.73 -28.13 23.33
N GLU A 174 -6.30 -28.79 22.25
CA GLU A 174 -4.87 -29.01 21.99
C GLU A 174 -4.13 -27.70 21.73
N LEU A 175 -4.73 -26.78 20.98
CA LEU A 175 -4.16 -25.45 20.70
C LEU A 175 -3.99 -24.62 21.98
N GLN A 176 -5.00 -24.61 22.85
CA GLN A 176 -4.88 -23.97 24.18
C GLN A 176 -3.75 -24.58 25.02
N SER A 177 -3.60 -25.92 24.99
CA SER A 177 -2.53 -26.61 25.73
C SER A 177 -1.12 -26.27 25.22
N LYS A 178 -0.96 -25.97 23.93
CA LYS A 178 0.31 -25.57 23.31
C LYS A 178 0.66 -24.11 23.64
N LEU A 179 -0.33 -23.21 23.65
CA LEU A 179 -0.12 -21.81 24.06
C LEU A 179 0.30 -21.71 25.53
N ASN A 180 -0.35 -22.44 26.43
CA ASN A 180 0.01 -22.47 27.87
C ASN A 180 1.38 -23.13 28.17
N LYS A 181 2.05 -23.72 27.18
CA LYS A 181 3.43 -24.25 27.28
C LYS A 181 4.48 -23.31 26.66
N LEU A 182 4.06 -22.20 26.08
CA LEU A 182 4.90 -21.18 25.45
C LEU A 182 4.84 -19.83 26.19
N SER A 183 4.14 -19.79 27.34
CA SER A 183 4.14 -18.71 28.33
C SER A 183 4.75 -19.17 29.64
#